data_AF-A0A954P1B0-F1
#
_entry.id   AF-A0A954P1B0-F1
#
_cell.length_a   1.000
_cell.length_b   1.000
_cell.length_c   1.000
_cell.angle_alpha   90.00
_cell.angle_beta   90.00
_cell.angle_gamma   90.00
#
_symmetry.space_group_name_H-M   'P 1'
#
loop_
_entity.id
_entity.type
_entity.pdbx_description
1 polymer ?
#
loop_
_entity_poly.entity_id
_entity_poly.type
_entity_poly.pdbx_seq_one_letter_code
_entity_poly.pdbx_strand_id
1 'polypeptide(L)'
;MTAAGPARLDLQVLEVIPPATCDGCGVCCEGIGSPVVLYASRPGELNPHPFRPAGLPASLLAEIDSHFAGLRRGEEPQERCLWFDSATRRCRHYEWRPPICREFELGGAACLAVRAESLQARADGDTPPSA
;
A
#
# COMPACT_ATOMS: atom_id res chain seq x y z
N MET A 1 -2.33 31.21 52.85
CA MET A 1 -2.67 31.50 51.44
C MET A 1 -1.61 30.82 50.59
N THR A 2 -1.87 29.60 50.13
CA THR A 2 -0.89 28.79 49.39
C THR A 2 -1.41 28.67 47.97
N ALA A 3 -0.64 29.18 47.01
CA ALA A 3 -1.00 29.21 45.59
C ALA A 3 -1.01 27.79 45.00
N ALA A 4 -2.09 27.46 44.29
CA ALA A 4 -2.17 26.27 43.45
C ALA A 4 -1.20 26.46 42.26
N GLY A 5 -0.21 25.58 42.16
CA GLY A 5 0.69 25.52 41.01
C GLY A 5 -0.07 25.12 39.74
N PRO A 6 0.40 25.52 38.54
CA PRO A 6 -0.33 25.29 37.30
C PRO A 6 -0.46 23.79 37.02
N ALA A 7 -1.66 23.38 36.64
CA ALA A 7 -1.94 22.04 36.15
C ALA A 7 -1.02 21.74 34.97
N ARG A 8 -0.09 20.82 35.16
CA ARG A 8 0.63 20.21 34.05
C ARG A 8 -0.40 19.45 33.25
N LEU A 9 -0.66 19.88 32.02
CA LEU A 9 -1.31 19.06 31.02
C LEU A 9 -0.40 17.86 30.81
N ASP A 10 -0.74 16.75 31.46
CA ASP A 10 -0.13 15.46 31.21
C ASP A 10 -0.30 15.19 29.71
N LEU A 11 0.81 15.28 28.99
CA LEU A 11 0.92 14.91 27.60
C LEU A 11 0.75 13.39 27.56
N GLN A 12 -0.51 12.93 27.63
CA GLN A 12 -0.84 11.52 27.53
C GLN A 12 -0.34 11.05 26.17
N VAL A 13 0.75 10.30 26.20
CA VAL A 13 1.23 9.54 25.05
C VAL A 13 0.13 8.52 24.76
N LEU A 14 -0.77 8.89 23.86
CA LEU A 14 -1.77 7.99 23.33
C LEU A 14 -1.02 6.84 22.64
N GLU A 15 -1.24 5.64 23.15
CA GLU A 15 -0.72 4.43 22.54
C GLU A 15 -1.23 4.35 21.10
N VAL A 16 -0.31 4.37 20.14
CA VAL A 16 -0.63 4.21 18.73
C VAL A 16 -0.85 2.71 18.50
N ILE A 17 -2.10 2.28 18.52
CA ILE A 17 -2.45 0.89 18.22
C ILE A 17 -2.20 0.66 16.72
N PRO A 18 -1.26 -0.22 16.35
CA PRO A 18 -1.02 -0.56 14.96
C PRO A 18 -2.28 -1.22 14.39
N PRO A 19 -2.75 -0.81 13.20
CA PRO A 19 -3.93 -1.42 12.64
C PRO A 19 -3.62 -2.86 12.24
N ALA A 20 -4.47 -3.79 12.67
CA ALA A 20 -4.33 -5.20 12.35
C ALA A 20 -4.55 -5.51 10.85
N THR A 21 -5.22 -4.61 10.11
CA THR A 21 -5.52 -4.77 8.69
C THR A 21 -5.37 -3.45 7.93
N CYS A 22 -5.37 -3.53 6.60
CA CYS A 22 -5.37 -2.37 5.71
C CYS A 22 -6.77 -1.78 5.48
N ASP A 23 -7.80 -2.22 6.21
CA ASP A 23 -9.19 -1.89 5.91
C ASP A 23 -9.47 -0.39 6.00
N GLY A 24 -9.87 0.22 4.88
CA GLY A 24 -10.19 1.65 4.80
C GLY A 24 -8.98 2.59 4.78
N CYS A 25 -7.75 2.07 4.89
CA CYS A 25 -6.53 2.88 4.86
C CYS A 25 -6.03 3.08 3.44
N GLY A 26 -5.64 2.01 2.73
CA GLY A 26 -5.23 2.06 1.33
C GLY A 26 -3.94 2.82 1.00
N VAL A 27 -3.37 3.60 1.92
CA VAL A 27 -2.31 4.59 1.65
C VAL A 27 -1.08 4.00 0.95
N CYS A 28 -0.59 2.83 1.37
CA CYS A 28 0.55 2.21 0.68
C CYS A 28 0.21 1.78 -0.76
N CYS A 29 -1.04 1.37 -1.02
CA CYS A 29 -1.50 0.95 -2.34
C CYS A 29 -1.66 2.14 -3.31
N GLU A 30 -1.70 3.36 -2.81
CA GLU A 30 -1.79 4.62 -3.58
C GLU A 30 -0.42 5.26 -3.85
N GLY A 31 0.70 4.59 -3.52
CA GLY A 31 2.01 5.21 -3.72
C GLY A 31 3.21 4.26 -3.88
N ILE A 32 3.05 2.96 -3.63
CA ILE A 32 4.12 1.97 -3.81
C ILE A 32 4.21 1.44 -5.25
N GLY A 33 3.43 2.01 -6.18
CA GLY A 33 3.18 1.41 -7.49
C GLY A 33 2.43 0.09 -7.38
N SER A 34 2.75 -0.83 -8.30
CA SER A 34 2.03 -2.11 -8.42
C SER A 34 2.96 -3.32 -8.25
N PRO A 35 3.23 -3.75 -7.00
CA PRO A 35 4.11 -4.90 -6.72
C PRO A 35 3.70 -6.21 -7.39
N VAL A 36 2.44 -6.31 -7.82
CA VAL A 36 1.93 -7.47 -8.58
C VAL A 36 2.53 -7.59 -9.98
N VAL A 37 3.28 -6.58 -10.46
CA VAL A 37 4.10 -6.72 -11.68
C VAL A 37 5.10 -7.87 -11.58
N LEU A 38 5.54 -8.24 -10.36
CA LEU A 38 6.38 -9.43 -10.16
C LEU A 38 5.69 -10.70 -10.64
N TYR A 39 4.37 -10.71 -10.75
CA TYR A 39 3.59 -11.85 -11.21
C TYR A 39 3.26 -11.76 -12.70
N ALA A 40 3.66 -10.71 -13.41
CA ALA A 40 3.45 -10.59 -14.85
C ALA A 40 4.36 -11.55 -15.62
N SER A 41 3.86 -12.10 -16.72
CA SER A 41 4.57 -12.98 -17.64
C SER A 41 5.42 -12.12 -18.57
N ARG A 42 6.68 -12.52 -18.77
CA ARG A 42 7.64 -11.72 -19.53
C ARG A 42 8.02 -12.40 -20.85
N PRO A 43 7.97 -11.67 -21.98
CA PRO A 43 8.44 -12.19 -23.25
C PRO A 43 9.89 -12.67 -23.15
N GLY A 44 10.15 -13.92 -23.53
CA GLY A 44 11.48 -14.53 -23.50
C GLY A 44 11.87 -15.17 -22.16
N GLU A 45 11.06 -15.05 -21.10
CA GLU A 45 11.26 -15.80 -19.86
C GLU A 45 10.43 -17.10 -19.92
N LEU A 46 11.11 -18.24 -19.75
CA LEU A 46 10.48 -19.58 -19.80
C LEU A 46 9.73 -19.93 -18.52
N ASN A 47 10.13 -19.33 -17.39
CA ASN A 47 9.59 -19.62 -16.08
C ASN A 47 9.00 -18.36 -15.46
N PRO A 48 7.93 -18.49 -14.66
CA PRO A 48 7.41 -17.36 -13.89
C PRO A 48 8.42 -16.88 -12.85
N HIS A 49 8.27 -15.64 -12.41
CA HIS A 49 9.06 -15.09 -11.32
C HIS A 49 8.96 -15.97 -10.05
N PRO A 50 10.04 -16.17 -9.27
CA PRO A 50 10.03 -17.03 -8.09
C PRO A 50 8.99 -16.67 -7.02
N PHE A 51 8.59 -15.40 -6.96
CA PHE A 51 7.57 -14.92 -6.02
C PHE A 51 6.13 -15.09 -6.52
N ARG A 52 5.92 -15.49 -7.78
CA ARG A 52 4.58 -15.78 -8.32
C ARG A 52 4.05 -17.07 -7.66
N PRO A 53 2.91 -17.02 -6.95
CA PRO A 53 2.34 -18.21 -6.34
C PRO A 53 1.91 -19.23 -7.39
N ALA A 54 2.23 -20.52 -7.19
CA ALA A 54 1.85 -21.58 -8.11
C ALA A 54 0.33 -21.76 -8.25
N GLY A 55 -0.44 -21.41 -7.21
CA GLY A 55 -1.90 -21.50 -7.19
C GLY A 55 -2.64 -20.24 -7.65
N LEU A 56 -1.93 -19.22 -8.17
CA LEU A 56 -2.56 -17.97 -8.57
C LEU A 56 -3.60 -18.25 -9.68
N PRO A 57 -4.88 -17.85 -9.52
CA PRO A 57 -5.92 -18.13 -10.50
C PRO A 57 -5.58 -17.58 -11.89
N ALA A 58 -5.92 -18.33 -12.93
CA ALA A 58 -5.66 -17.94 -14.32
C ALA A 58 -6.31 -16.60 -14.72
N SER A 59 -7.46 -16.27 -14.12
CA SER A 59 -8.11 -14.97 -14.33
C SER A 59 -7.30 -13.79 -13.78
N LEU A 60 -6.66 -13.95 -12.61
CA LEU A 60 -5.78 -12.92 -12.04
C LEU A 60 -4.49 -12.79 -12.85
N LEU A 61 -3.96 -13.91 -13.35
CA LEU A 61 -2.82 -13.88 -14.28
C LEU A 61 -3.15 -13.09 -15.55
N ALA A 62 -4.31 -13.34 -16.15
CA ALA A 62 -4.75 -12.60 -17.33
C ALA A 62 -4.95 -11.11 -17.05
N GLU A 63 -5.51 -10.74 -15.89
CA GLU A 63 -5.64 -9.33 -15.46
C GLU A 63 -4.26 -8.66 -15.37
N ILE A 64 -3.31 -9.31 -14.68
CA ILE A 64 -1.95 -8.80 -14.49
C ILE A 64 -1.24 -8.66 -15.85
N ASP A 65 -1.23 -9.71 -16.66
CA ASP A 65 -0.55 -9.71 -17.95
C ASP A 65 -1.13 -8.66 -18.89
N SER A 66 -2.47 -8.48 -18.90
CA SER A 66 -3.11 -7.44 -19.68
C SER A 66 -2.76 -6.02 -19.20
N HIS A 67 -2.63 -5.81 -17.89
CA HIS A 67 -2.34 -4.49 -17.33
C HIS A 67 -0.90 -4.05 -17.60
N PHE A 68 0.06 -4.98 -17.56
CA PHE A 68 1.47 -4.67 -17.77
C PHE A 68 1.97 -4.99 -19.19
N ALA A 69 1.09 -5.39 -20.11
CA ALA A 69 1.47 -5.73 -21.47
C ALA A 69 2.16 -4.55 -22.17
N GLY A 70 3.32 -4.83 -22.76
CA GLY A 70 4.08 -3.84 -23.55
C GLY A 70 4.85 -2.81 -22.72
N LEU A 71 4.72 -2.81 -21.39
CA LEU A 71 5.54 -1.96 -20.53
C LEU A 71 6.96 -2.52 -20.44
N ARG A 72 7.95 -1.63 -20.58
CA ARG A 72 9.34 -1.95 -20.27
C ARG A 72 9.57 -1.80 -18.77
N ARG A 73 10.63 -2.42 -18.26
CA ARG A 73 11.07 -2.24 -16.88
C ARG A 73 11.25 -0.74 -16.59
N GLY A 74 10.61 -0.25 -15.54
CA GLY A 74 10.64 1.15 -15.10
C GLY A 74 9.50 2.00 -15.68
N GLU A 75 8.66 1.45 -16.56
CA GLU A 75 7.48 2.14 -17.11
C GLU A 75 6.19 1.77 -16.38
N GLU A 76 6.27 0.93 -15.35
CA GLU A 76 5.11 0.54 -14.57
C GLU A 76 4.50 1.73 -13.83
N PRO A 77 3.15 1.83 -13.75
CA PRO A 77 2.47 2.85 -12.95
C PRO A 77 2.95 2.84 -11.50
N GLN A 78 3.36 4.02 -11.01
CA GLN A 78 3.87 4.22 -9.64
C GLN A 78 2.80 4.83 -8.73
N GLU A 79 1.81 5.49 -9.32
CA GLU A 79 0.77 6.23 -8.62
C GLU A 79 -0.26 5.33 -7.93
N ARG A 80 -0.43 4.07 -8.37
CA ARG A 80 -1.47 3.19 -7.81
C ARG A 80 -1.23 1.73 -8.15
N CYS A 81 -1.45 0.87 -7.17
CA CYS A 81 -1.44 -0.58 -7.37
C CYS A 81 -2.64 -1.03 -8.21
N LEU A 82 -2.42 -1.97 -9.14
CA LEU A 82 -3.46 -2.60 -9.95
C LEU A 82 -4.61 -3.14 -9.08
N TRP A 83 -4.29 -3.79 -7.96
CA TRP A 83 -5.28 -4.41 -7.08
C TRP A 83 -5.87 -3.45 -6.03
N PHE A 84 -5.61 -2.16 -6.11
CA PHE A 84 -6.24 -1.19 -5.22
C PHE A 84 -7.70 -0.94 -5.63
N ASP A 85 -8.62 -1.03 -4.67
CA ASP A 85 -9.99 -0.57 -4.78
C ASP A 85 -10.10 0.81 -4.14
N SER A 86 -10.32 1.84 -4.95
CA SER A 86 -10.41 3.23 -4.50
C SER A 86 -11.69 3.54 -3.71
N ALA A 87 -12.78 2.80 -3.95
CA ALA A 87 -14.05 3.03 -3.28
C ALA A 87 -14.01 2.49 -1.84
N THR A 88 -13.46 1.28 -1.67
CA THR A 88 -13.36 0.65 -0.34
C THR A 88 -12.04 0.93 0.37
N ARG A 89 -11.06 1.48 -0.35
CA ARG A 89 -9.66 1.67 0.08
C ARG A 89 -9.00 0.38 0.56
N ARG A 90 -9.25 -0.73 -0.15
CA ARG A 90 -8.76 -2.08 0.17
C ARG A 90 -8.09 -2.74 -1.02
N CYS A 91 -7.37 -3.83 -0.76
CA CYS A 91 -6.86 -4.69 -1.83
C CYS A 91 -7.97 -5.64 -2.30
N ARG A 92 -8.21 -5.69 -3.62
CA ARG A 92 -9.19 -6.60 -4.25
C ARG A 92 -8.85 -8.08 -4.09
N HIS A 93 -7.55 -8.40 -3.96
CA HIS A 93 -7.04 -9.78 -3.91
C HIS A 93 -6.07 -9.97 -2.73
N TYR A 94 -6.54 -9.68 -1.52
CA TYR A 94 -5.71 -9.61 -0.30
C TYR A 94 -4.93 -10.91 0.00
N GLU A 95 -5.50 -12.07 -0.29
CA GLU A 95 -4.85 -13.38 -0.09
C GLU A 95 -3.66 -13.60 -1.05
N TRP A 96 -3.73 -13.00 -2.24
CA TRP A 96 -2.73 -13.15 -3.30
C TRP A 96 -1.63 -12.09 -3.24
N ARG A 97 -1.62 -11.23 -2.22
CA ARG A 97 -0.64 -10.14 -2.07
C ARG A 97 0.81 -10.61 -2.27
N PRO A 98 1.63 -9.85 -3.00
CA PRO A 98 3.07 -10.11 -3.10
C PRO A 98 3.79 -10.11 -1.75
N PRO A 99 4.96 -10.77 -1.65
CA PRO A 99 5.75 -10.85 -0.42
C PRO A 99 5.98 -9.49 0.23
N ILE A 100 6.38 -8.47 -0.55
CA ILE A 100 6.57 -7.10 -0.06
C ILE A 100 5.32 -6.54 0.65
N CYS A 101 4.12 -6.89 0.20
CA CYS A 101 2.86 -6.46 0.81
C CYS A 101 2.44 -7.31 2.02
N ARG A 102 2.93 -8.56 2.13
CA ARG A 102 2.63 -9.45 3.27
C ARG A 102 3.58 -9.22 4.43
N GLU A 103 4.83 -8.93 4.12
CA GLU A 103 5.91 -8.69 5.09
C GLU A 103 5.92 -7.25 5.60
N PHE A 104 5.21 -6.34 4.94
CA PHE A 104 5.07 -4.97 5.39
C PHE A 104 4.37 -4.90 6.76
N GLU A 105 5.10 -4.44 7.77
CA GLU A 105 4.60 -4.34 9.14
C GLU A 105 3.58 -3.21 9.26
N LEU A 106 2.31 -3.58 9.46
CA LEU A 106 1.23 -2.62 9.68
C LEU A 106 1.41 -1.91 11.01
N GLY A 107 1.44 -0.58 10.98
CA GLY A 107 1.71 0.26 12.14
C GLY A 107 3.17 0.29 12.60
N GLY A 108 4.08 -0.42 11.90
CA GLY A 108 5.52 -0.22 12.06
C GLY A 108 5.98 1.14 11.55
N ALA A 109 7.26 1.46 11.74
CA ALA A 109 7.83 2.78 11.42
C ALA A 109 7.56 3.23 9.97
N ALA A 110 7.72 2.32 8.99
CA ALA A 110 7.44 2.63 7.58
C ALA A 110 5.95 2.91 7.32
N CYS A 111 5.05 2.16 7.95
CA CYS A 111 3.61 2.40 7.83
C CYS A 111 3.23 3.78 8.40
N LEU A 112 3.81 4.16 9.54
CA LEU A 112 3.54 5.45 10.17
C LEU A 112 4.10 6.61 9.35
N ALA A 113 5.31 6.46 8.78
CA ALA A 113 5.92 7.47 7.91
C ALA A 113 5.05 7.78 6.69
N VAL A 114 4.65 6.75 5.93
CA VAL A 114 3.80 6.95 4.72
C VAL A 114 2.44 7.56 5.08
N ARG A 115 1.88 7.21 6.25
CA ARG A 115 0.63 7.85 6.73
C ARG A 115 0.83 9.32 7.05
N ALA A 116 1.93 9.67 7.72
CA ALA A 116 2.24 11.05 8.05
C ALA A 116 2.44 11.89 6.76
N GLU A 117 3.18 11.36 5.79
CA GLU A 117 3.36 11.98 4.47
C GLU A 117 2.03 12.19 3.75
N SER A 118 1.15 11.18 3.73
CA SER A 118 -0.18 11.27 3.12
C SER A 118 -1.07 12.32 3.82
N LEU A 119 -1.02 12.41 5.15
CA LEU A 119 -1.76 13.43 5.90
C LEU A 119 -1.23 14.83 5.59
N GLN A 120 0.09 14.99 5.50
CA GLN A 120 0.73 16.26 5.17
C GLN A 120 0.36 16.73 3.76
N ALA A 121 0.45 15.86 2.75
CA ALA A 121 0.06 16.17 1.38
C ALA A 121 -1.41 16.64 1.28
N ARG A 122 -2.32 16.01 2.04
CA ARG A 122 -3.74 16.41 2.10
C ARG A 122 -3.94 17.76 2.79
N ALA A 123 -3.13 18.08 3.80
CA ALA A 123 -3.19 19.36 4.51
C ALA A 123 -2.68 20.51 3.63
N ASP A 124 -1.66 20.24 2.81
CA ASP A 124 -1.06 21.21 1.88
C ASP A 124 -1.95 21.48 0.64
N GLY A 125 -3.11 20.83 0.56
CA GLY A 125 -4.05 21.00 -0.55
C GLY A 125 -3.61 20.31 -1.84
N ASP A 126 -2.57 19.46 -1.77
CA ASP A 126 -2.14 18.66 -2.89
C ASP A 126 -3.18 17.56 -3.09
N THR A 127 -4.05 17.76 -4.09
CA THR A 127 -5.09 16.81 -4.42
C THR A 127 -4.39 15.60 -5.03
N PRO A 128 -4.40 14.40 -4.39
CA PRO A 128 -3.85 13.22 -5.03
C PRO A 128 -4.54 13.03 -6.38
N PRO A 129 -3.83 12.56 -7.43
CA PRO A 129 -4.38 12.48 -8.77
C PRO A 129 -5.70 11.73 -8.74
N SER A 130 -6.77 12.49 -8.98
CA SER A 130 -8.13 11.99 -9.10
C SER A 130 -8.19 11.13 -10.36
N ALA A 131 -8.90 10.00 -10.24
CA ALA A 131 -9.03 8.96 -11.26
C ALA A 131 -9.47 9.46 -12.64
#